data_AF-A0A081XZB6-F1
#
_entry.id   AF-A0A081XZB6-F1
#
_cell.length_a   1.000
_cell.length_b   1.000
_cell.length_c   1.000
_cell.angle_alpha   90.00
_cell.angle_beta   90.00
_cell.angle_gamma   90.00
#
_symmetry.space_group_name_H-M   'P 1'
#
loop_
_entity.id
_entity.type
_entity.pdbx_description
1 polymer ?
#
loop_
_entity_poly.entity_id
_entity_poly.type
_entity_poly.pdbx_seq_one_letter_code
_entity_poly.pdbx_strand_id
1 'polypeptide(L)' 'MAEAALLAVEYGSSIAQLLHGHGYGPGHSVSARAVSEGVWLTCPACDYVGAPASIANHSKKAHATTIGEQAQGAER' A
#
# COMPACT_ATOMS: atom_id res chain seq x y z
N MET A 1 3.65 8.43 24.18
CA MET A 1 2.98 8.80 22.92
C MET A 1 3.77 9.92 22.27
N ALA A 2 4.75 9.59 21.43
CA ALA A 2 5.57 10.61 20.75
C ALA A 2 4.98 10.95 19.37
N GLU A 3 4.62 9.94 18.57
CA GLU A 3 4.08 10.11 17.21
C GLU A 3 2.78 10.91 17.19
N ALA A 4 1.84 10.59 18.10
CA ALA A 4 0.58 11.32 18.20
C ALA A 4 0.78 12.78 18.65
N ALA A 5 1.75 13.03 19.55
CA ALA A 5 2.08 14.39 19.97
C ALA A 5 2.71 15.20 18.83
N LEU A 6 3.63 14.59 18.07
CA LEU A 6 4.20 15.17 16.86
C LEU A 6 3.11 15.52 15.84
N LEU A 7 2.19 14.58 15.55
CA LEU A 7 1.08 14.81 14.62
C LEU A 7 0.20 15.98 15.06
N ALA A 8 -0.12 16.08 16.35
CA ALA A 8 -0.94 17.16 16.87
C ALA A 8 -0.25 18.53 16.76
N VAL A 9 1.04 18.62 17.11
CA VAL A 9 1.81 19.88 17.11
C VAL A 9 2.14 20.35 15.69
N GLU A 10 2.60 19.46 14.83
CA GLU A 10 3.16 19.84 13.53
C GLU A 10 2.16 19.74 12.37
N TYR A 11 1.18 18.84 12.47
CA TYR A 11 0.32 18.47 11.34
C TYR A 11 -1.17 18.53 11.65
N GLY A 12 -1.57 19.12 12.78
CA GLY A 12 -2.98 19.26 13.18
C GLY A 12 -3.70 17.91 13.31
N SER A 13 -2.98 16.87 13.75
CA SER A 13 -3.47 15.49 13.83
C SER A 13 -3.89 14.88 12.47
N SER A 14 -3.39 15.43 11.36
CA SER A 14 -3.73 14.98 10.01
C SER A 14 -2.56 14.29 9.32
N ILE A 15 -2.70 12.99 9.06
CA ILE A 15 -1.76 12.23 8.24
C ILE A 15 -1.69 12.78 6.82
N ALA A 16 -2.80 13.29 6.28
CA ALA A 16 -2.80 13.90 4.95
C ALA A 16 -1.90 15.14 4.89
N GLN A 17 -1.91 15.98 5.93
CA GLN A 17 -1.01 17.13 6.03
C GLN A 17 0.45 16.71 6.20
N LEU A 18 0.73 15.66 6.97
CA LEU A 18 2.07 15.08 7.06
C LEU A 18 2.55 14.60 5.68
N LEU A 19 1.75 13.81 4.98
CA LEU A 19 2.11 13.29 3.66
C LEU A 19 2.37 14.43 2.67
N HIS A 20 1.48 15.43 2.64
CA HIS A 20 1.62 16.60 1.79
C HIS A 20 2.89 17.41 2.10
N GLY A 21 3.20 17.64 3.38
CA GLY A 21 4.42 18.33 3.82
C GLY A 21 5.71 17.59 3.43
N HIS A 22 5.64 16.26 3.26
CA HIS A 22 6.76 15.43 2.78
C HIS A 22 6.75 15.25 1.25
N GLY A 23 5.90 16.00 0.54
CA GLY A 23 5.85 16.02 -0.92
C GLY A 23 5.00 14.91 -1.53
N TYR A 24 4.30 14.09 -0.74
CA TYR A 24 3.40 13.07 -1.26
C TYR A 24 2.03 13.66 -1.62
N GLY A 25 1.42 13.14 -2.68
CA GLY A 25 0.14 13.63 -3.17
C GLY A 25 -0.24 12.99 -4.50
N PRO A 26 -1.22 13.56 -5.22
CA PRO A 26 -1.54 13.14 -6.58
C PRO A 26 -0.28 13.20 -7.46
N GLY A 27 0.11 12.06 -8.05
CA GLY A 27 1.32 11.94 -8.86
C GLY A 27 2.61 11.61 -8.08
N HIS A 28 2.60 11.67 -6.74
CA HIS A 28 3.73 11.25 -5.91
C HIS A 28 3.26 10.36 -4.77
N SER A 29 3.12 9.07 -5.08
CA SER A 29 2.57 8.07 -4.16
C SER A 29 3.60 7.56 -3.15
N VAL A 30 3.25 7.60 -1.86
CA VAL A 30 4.07 7.04 -0.77
C VAL A 30 4.20 5.52 -0.87
N SER A 31 3.14 4.81 -1.31
CA SER A 31 3.19 3.35 -1.47
C SER A 31 4.04 2.95 -2.68
N ALA A 32 3.98 3.71 -3.77
CA ALA A 32 4.85 3.48 -4.93
C ALA A 32 6.33 3.68 -4.57
N ARG A 33 6.64 4.73 -3.80
CA ARG A 33 8.00 4.91 -3.26
C ARG A 33 8.40 3.75 -2.35
N ALA A 34 7.54 3.31 -1.44
CA ALA A 34 7.83 2.18 -0.56
C ALA A 34 8.17 0.88 -1.32
N VAL A 35 7.54 0.64 -2.48
CA VAL A 35 7.90 -0.47 -3.37
C VAL A 35 9.25 -0.22 -4.05
N SER A 36 9.47 0.98 -4.58
CA SER A 36 10.74 1.34 -5.23
C SER A 36 11.95 1.22 -4.30
N GLU A 37 11.77 1.50 -3.01
CA GLU A 37 12.79 1.38 -1.96
C GLU A 37 12.93 -0.07 -1.43
N GLY A 38 12.11 -1.01 -1.93
CA GLY A 38 12.14 -2.42 -1.55
C GLY A 38 11.61 -2.74 -0.15
N VAL A 39 11.06 -1.75 0.58
CA VAL A 39 10.49 -1.97 1.91
C VAL A 39 9.09 -2.59 1.85
N TRP A 40 8.34 -2.32 0.78
CA TRP A 40 7.06 -2.93 0.46
C TRP A 40 7.19 -3.79 -0.79
N LEU A 41 6.30 -4.78 -0.92
CA LEU A 41 6.25 -5.69 -2.06
C LEU A 41 4.89 -5.56 -2.76
N THR A 42 4.90 -5.76 -4.07
CA THR A 42 3.69 -6.00 -4.86
C THR A 42 3.37 -7.48 -4.83
N CYS A 43 2.10 -7.83 -4.69
CA CYS A 43 1.66 -9.22 -4.75
C CYS A 43 1.97 -9.79 -6.16
N PRO A 44 2.49 -11.03 -6.27
CA PRO A 44 2.79 -11.61 -7.57
C PRO A 44 1.55 -12.00 -8.39
N ALA A 45 0.36 -11.99 -7.79
CA ALA A 45 -0.88 -12.45 -8.43
C ALA A 45 -1.94 -11.35 -8.62
N CYS A 46 -1.76 -10.16 -8.02
CA CYS A 46 -2.65 -9.01 -8.19
C CYS A 46 -1.93 -7.69 -7.83
N ASP A 47 -2.60 -6.55 -8.01
CA ASP A 47 -2.04 -5.21 -7.76
C ASP A 47 -1.99 -4.81 -6.26
N TYR A 48 -2.20 -5.74 -5.33
CA TYR A 48 -2.12 -5.43 -3.90
C TYR A 48 -0.67 -5.16 -3.49
N VAL A 49 -0.46 -4.05 -2.77
CA VAL A 49 0.86 -3.62 -2.29
C VAL A 49 0.86 -3.51 -0.77
N GLY A 50 1.92 -3.97 -0.12
CA GLY A 50 2.08 -3.79 1.31
C GLY A 50 3.40 -4.30 1.86
N ALA A 51 3.53 -4.24 3.18
CA ALA A 51 4.66 -4.85 3.89
C ALA A 51 4.73 -6.37 3.66
N PRO A 52 5.90 -7.01 3.76
CA PRO A 52 6.06 -8.45 3.48
C PRO A 52 5.10 -9.35 4.26
N ALA A 53 4.85 -9.05 5.54
CA ALA A 53 3.90 -9.79 6.37
C ALA A 53 2.45 -9.66 5.87
N SER A 54 2.06 -8.47 5.42
CA SER A 54 0.75 -8.22 4.83
C SER A 54 0.59 -8.98 3.52
N ILE A 55 1.63 -9.03 2.68
CA ILE A 55 1.63 -9.78 1.41
C ILE A 55 1.53 -11.27 1.66
N ALA A 56 2.28 -11.82 2.61
CA ALA A 56 2.20 -13.24 2.96
C ALA A 56 0.80 -13.63 3.47
N ASN A 57 0.17 -12.79 4.30
CA ASN A 57 -1.20 -13.01 4.76
C ASN A 57 -2.22 -12.83 3.62
N HIS A 58 -2.03 -11.81 2.77
CA HIS A 58 -2.88 -11.54 1.62
C HIS A 58 -2.87 -12.73 0.65
N SER A 59 -1.70 -13.21 0.23
CA SER A 59 -1.59 -14.34 -0.69
C SER A 59 -2.28 -15.61 -0.17
N LYS A 60 -2.20 -15.88 1.14
CA LYS A 60 -2.90 -17.01 1.76
C LYS A 60 -4.42 -16.86 1.80
N LYS A 61 -4.95 -15.64 1.89
CA LYS A 61 -6.39 -15.40 2.04
C LYS A 61 -7.08 -15.13 0.71
N ALA A 62 -6.43 -14.38 -0.18
CA ALA A 62 -6.98 -13.95 -1.46
C ALA A 62 -6.64 -14.89 -2.61
N HIS A 63 -5.55 -15.67 -2.49
CA HIS A 63 -5.06 -16.55 -3.56
C HIS A 63 -4.85 -18.00 -3.11
N ALA A 64 -5.37 -18.39 -1.94
CA ALA A 64 -5.56 -19.80 -1.64
C ALA A 64 -6.63 -20.34 -2.59
N THR A 65 -6.19 -20.78 -3.75
CA THR A 65 -7.05 -21.32 -4.79
C THR A 65 -7.86 -22.48 -4.19
N THR A 66 -9.18 -22.31 -4.14
CA THR A 66 -10.01 -23.39 -4.66
C THR A 66 -9.73 -23.37 -6.16
N ILE A 67 -9.17 -24.46 -6.68
CA ILE A 67 -9.00 -24.65 -8.11
C ILE A 67 -10.37 -24.44 -8.77
N GLY A 68 -10.51 -23.34 -9.51
CA GLY A 68 -11.67 -23.06 -10.33
C GLY A 68 -11.82 -21.58 -10.65
N GLU A 69 -11.73 -21.27 -11.96
CA GLU A 69 -12.65 -20.33 -12.62
C GLU A 69 -12.30 -18.82 -12.47
N GLN A 70 -11.92 -17.99 -13.46
CA GLN A 70 -11.71 -18.11 -14.91
C GLN A 70 -10.79 -16.97 -15.41
N ALA A 71 -10.30 -17.16 -16.63
CA ALA A 71 -9.87 -16.13 -17.57
C ALA A 71 -11.07 -15.29 -18.11
N GLN A 72 -10.74 -14.23 -18.88
CA GLN A 72 -11.57 -13.36 -19.75
C GLN A 72 -11.97 -12.01 -19.12
N GLY A 73 -11.90 -10.86 -19.79
CA GLY A 73 -11.69 -10.54 -21.22
C GLY A 73 -10.96 -9.19 -21.41
N ALA A 74 -10.19 -9.01 -22.48
CA ALA A 74 -10.62 -8.67 -23.84
C ALA A 74 -10.85 -7.15 -24.03
N GLU A 75 -9.84 -6.53 -24.65
CA GLU A 75 -9.89 -5.48 -25.68
C GLU A 75 -11.14 -4.59 -25.85
N ARG A 76 -10.93 -3.26 -25.81
CA ARG A 76 -11.23 -2.33 -26.92
C ARG A 76 -10.78 -0.90 -26.65
#